data_AF-A0A699PW62-F1
#
_entry.id   AF-A0A699PW62-F1
#
_cell.length_a   1.000
_cell.length_b   1.000
_cell.length_c   1.000
_cell.angle_alpha   90.00
_cell.angle_beta   90.00
_cell.angle_gamma   90.00
#
_symmetry.space_group_name_H-M   'P 1'
#
loop_
_entity.id
_entity.type
_entity.pdbx_description
1 polymer ?
#
loop_
_entity_poly.entity_id
_entity_poly.type
_entity_poly.pdbx_seq_one_letter_code
_entity_poly.pdbx_strand_id
1 'polypeptide(L)'
;MFLPLLKLGLREVYTSRNRVSPMVAYSTPLRRARTWWTMLLLRVASLKEQVSEEEKLKAAFEDFKRYEDERVEQQCAELDARLDALSIDFDEELYLHMLTAIAGRRWVVGHGLRLAMMKCAESLEMRQAFTDVVSTGVAKGMNEGLKHGVEHGQDQLTVESIEAYDPEAEAKFVAALQSLKHLKYPLLDQLDGLKDAPMDVIMAALYLESDTRGDAPQYIRE
;
A
#
# COMPACT_ATOMS: atom_id res chain seq x y z
N MET A 1 -3.76 -50.21 52.61
CA MET A 1 -4.93 -50.87 53.25
C MET A 1 -4.64 -52.36 53.27
N PHE A 2 -4.37 -52.90 54.45
CA PHE A 2 -3.88 -54.26 54.70
C PHE A 2 -4.94 -55.33 54.39
N LEU A 3 -4.54 -56.44 53.77
CA LEU A 3 -5.33 -57.69 53.70
C LEU A 3 -4.68 -58.74 54.63
N PRO A 4 -5.46 -59.52 55.39
CA PRO A 4 -4.97 -60.20 56.59
C PRO A 4 -4.56 -61.67 56.38
N LEU A 5 -3.69 -62.07 57.30
CA LEU A 5 -3.34 -63.42 57.73
C LEU A 5 -4.55 -64.36 57.84
N LEU A 6 -4.43 -65.56 57.26
CA LEU A 6 -5.13 -66.76 57.73
C LEU A 6 -4.15 -67.92 57.81
N LYS A 7 -3.64 -68.12 59.03
CA LYS A 7 -3.02 -69.35 59.50
C LYS A 7 -4.07 -70.46 59.47
N LEU A 8 -3.80 -71.58 58.80
CA LEU A 8 -4.49 -72.84 59.06
C LEU A 8 -3.47 -74.00 59.11
N GLY A 9 -3.21 -74.41 60.35
CA GLY A 9 -3.19 -75.81 60.79
C GLY A 9 -2.20 -76.78 60.13
N LEU A 10 -1.00 -76.87 60.71
CA LEU A 10 -0.26 -78.14 60.73
C LEU A 10 -1.05 -79.18 61.53
N ARG A 11 -1.45 -80.27 60.89
CA ARG A 11 -1.72 -81.54 61.56
C ARG A 11 -1.29 -82.68 60.65
N GLU A 12 -0.11 -83.22 60.94
CA GLU A 12 0.35 -84.52 60.44
C GLU A 12 -0.56 -85.62 60.98
N VAL A 13 -1.01 -86.53 60.10
CA VAL A 13 -1.26 -87.93 60.44
C VAL A 13 -0.78 -88.75 59.25
N TYR A 14 0.32 -89.47 59.45
CA TYR A 14 0.90 -90.42 58.51
C TYR A 14 0.52 -91.83 58.97
N THR A 15 -0.08 -92.65 58.10
CA THR A 15 0.27 -94.08 57.91
C THR A 15 -0.65 -94.74 56.88
N SER A 16 -0.10 -95.18 55.75
CA SER A 16 -0.11 -96.60 55.32
C SER A 16 0.01 -96.76 53.79
N ARG A 17 1.25 -97.02 53.36
CA ARG A 17 1.68 -98.09 52.43
C ARG A 17 0.67 -98.59 51.39
N ASN A 18 0.84 -98.19 50.13
CA ASN A 18 0.73 -99.13 49.00
C ASN A 18 1.58 -98.70 47.80
N ARG A 19 2.42 -99.62 47.29
CA ARG A 19 3.27 -99.45 46.11
C ARG A 19 2.44 -99.73 44.85
N VAL A 20 2.21 -98.70 44.03
CA VAL A 20 2.18 -98.83 42.57
C VAL A 20 2.83 -97.56 42.01
N SER A 21 3.83 -97.72 41.16
CA SER A 21 4.48 -96.62 40.45
C SER A 21 3.63 -96.23 39.25
N PRO A 22 3.25 -94.96 39.07
CA PRO A 22 3.12 -94.36 37.75
C PRO A 22 4.34 -93.46 37.56
N MET A 23 5.45 -94.08 37.17
CA MET A 23 6.51 -93.38 36.47
C MET A 23 5.88 -92.87 35.16
N VAL A 24 6.01 -91.56 34.91
CA VAL A 24 5.53 -90.81 33.72
C VAL A 24 4.07 -90.29 33.80
N ALA A 25 3.81 -89.24 34.59
CA ALA A 25 2.70 -88.30 34.29
C ALA A 25 2.79 -86.89 34.94
N TYR A 26 3.57 -86.67 36.00
CA TYR A 26 3.51 -85.40 36.76
C TYR A 26 4.63 -84.38 36.50
N SER A 27 5.61 -84.66 35.62
CA SER A 27 6.70 -83.71 35.31
C SER A 27 6.43 -82.76 34.14
N THR A 28 5.35 -82.99 33.41
CA THR A 28 4.98 -82.27 32.18
C THR A 28 4.37 -80.88 32.47
N PRO A 29 3.48 -80.69 33.48
CA PRO A 29 2.89 -79.40 33.78
C PRO A 29 3.90 -78.38 34.32
N LEU A 30 4.81 -78.80 35.22
CA LEU A 30 5.83 -77.92 35.82
C LEU A 30 6.88 -77.47 34.81
N ARG A 31 7.29 -78.34 33.88
CA ARG A 31 8.19 -77.97 32.77
C ARG A 31 7.54 -76.95 31.84
N ARG A 32 6.26 -77.14 31.49
CA ARG A 32 5.50 -76.17 30.69
C ARG A 32 5.40 -74.83 31.41
N ALA A 33 5.02 -74.82 32.69
CA ALA A 33 4.95 -73.60 33.49
C ALA A 33 6.29 -72.86 33.52
N ARG A 34 7.41 -73.59 33.66
CA ARG A 34 8.76 -73.02 33.59
C ARG A 34 9.09 -72.42 32.22
N THR A 35 8.73 -73.09 31.13
CA THR A 35 8.96 -72.56 29.77
C THR A 35 8.11 -71.33 29.47
N TRP A 36 6.85 -71.32 29.93
CA TRP A 36 5.96 -70.16 29.82
C TRP A 36 6.50 -68.97 30.63
N TRP A 37 6.99 -69.23 31.85
CA TRP A 37 7.62 -68.21 32.69
C TRP A 37 8.87 -67.61 32.05
N THR A 38 9.75 -68.44 31.48
CA THR A 38 10.95 -67.94 30.77
C THR A 38 10.60 -67.14 29.52
N MET A 39 9.56 -67.54 28.78
CA MET A 39 9.10 -66.82 27.59
C MET A 39 8.48 -65.47 27.96
N LEU A 40 7.73 -65.41 29.07
CA LEU A 40 7.20 -64.18 29.63
C LEU A 40 8.31 -63.22 30.07
N LEU A 41 9.32 -63.73 30.80
CA LEU A 41 10.47 -62.94 31.22
C LEU A 41 11.25 -62.37 30.03
N LEU A 42 11.47 -63.16 28.98
CA LEU A 42 12.14 -62.70 27.76
C LEU A 42 11.33 -61.60 27.07
N ARG A 43 10.00 -61.74 27.02
CA ARG A 43 9.12 -60.73 26.42
C ARG A 43 9.10 -59.43 27.21
N VAL A 44 9.11 -59.51 28.55
CA VAL A 44 9.24 -58.32 29.42
C VAL A 44 10.59 -57.63 29.21
N ALA A 45 11.69 -58.39 29.09
CA ALA A 45 13.01 -57.81 28.82
C ALA A 45 13.06 -57.11 27.45
N SER A 46 12.52 -57.73 26.40
CA SER A 46 12.43 -57.12 25.06
C SER A 46 11.56 -55.86 25.04
N LEU A 47 10.43 -55.86 25.75
CA LEU A 47 9.57 -54.69 25.87
C LEU A 47 10.26 -53.56 26.63
N LYS A 48 11.01 -53.88 27.68
CA LYS A 48 11.77 -52.88 28.44
C LYS A 48 12.84 -52.21 27.59
N GLU A 49 13.52 -52.98 26.73
CA GLU A 49 14.49 -52.41 25.79
C GLU A 49 13.82 -51.52 24.75
N GLN A 50 12.69 -51.95 24.18
CA GLN A 50 11.92 -51.14 23.22
C GLN A 50 11.43 -49.82 23.83
N VAL A 51 10.94 -49.84 25.07
CA VAL A 51 10.54 -48.62 25.79
C VAL A 51 11.74 -47.71 26.01
N SER A 52 12.93 -48.25 26.33
CA SER A 52 14.14 -47.45 26.49
C SER A 52 14.61 -46.81 25.17
N GLU A 53 14.50 -47.53 24.06
CA GLU A 53 14.80 -47.00 22.71
C GLU A 53 13.82 -45.89 22.31
N GLU A 54 12.53 -46.08 22.57
CA GLU A 54 11.49 -45.07 22.31
C GLU A 54 11.70 -43.80 23.15
N GLU A 55 12.05 -43.95 24.44
CA GLU A 55 12.38 -42.82 25.31
C GLU A 55 13.58 -42.02 24.79
N LYS A 56 14.64 -42.70 24.30
CA LYS A 56 15.81 -42.04 23.68
C LYS A 56 15.42 -41.30 22.40
N LEU A 57 14.59 -41.91 21.55
CA LEU A 57 14.12 -41.27 20.31
C LEU A 57 13.25 -40.05 20.61
N LYS A 58 12.38 -40.14 21.62
CA LYS A 58 11.55 -39.02 22.07
C LYS A 58 12.41 -37.86 22.57
N ALA A 59 13.44 -38.14 23.37
CA ALA A 59 14.38 -37.12 23.84
C ALA A 59 15.09 -36.43 22.65
N ALA A 60 15.61 -37.21 21.69
CA ALA A 60 16.25 -36.67 20.50
C ALA A 60 15.30 -35.81 19.64
N PHE A 61 14.02 -36.17 19.58
CA PHE A 61 13.01 -35.39 18.88
C PHE A 61 12.67 -34.08 19.60
N GLU A 62 12.62 -34.08 20.94
CA GLU A 62 12.45 -32.87 21.74
C GLU A 62 13.66 -31.92 21.61
N ASP A 63 14.88 -32.46 21.57
CA ASP A 63 16.10 -31.69 21.29
C ASP A 63 16.08 -31.04 19.91
N PHE A 64 15.68 -31.81 18.89
CA PHE A 64 15.57 -31.28 17.52
C PHE A 64 14.55 -30.15 17.43
N LYS A 65 13.39 -30.28 18.10
CA LYS A 65 12.39 -29.21 18.15
C LYS A 65 12.95 -27.95 18.78
N ARG A 66 13.62 -28.06 19.94
CA ARG A 66 14.25 -26.91 20.59
C ARG A 66 15.26 -26.23 19.68
N TYR A 67 16.12 -27.00 19.02
CA TYR A 67 17.11 -26.46 18.09
C TYR A 67 16.47 -25.69 16.93
N GLU A 68 15.39 -26.22 16.35
CA GLU A 68 14.65 -25.55 15.29
C GLU A 68 13.94 -24.29 15.79
N ASP A 69 13.29 -24.35 16.95
CA ASP A 69 12.62 -23.21 17.58
C ASP A 69 13.64 -22.09 17.87
N GLU A 70 14.79 -22.40 18.47
CA GLU A 70 15.88 -21.45 18.74
C GLU A 70 16.44 -20.84 17.44
N ARG A 71 16.60 -21.65 16.39
CA ARG A 71 17.08 -21.15 15.09
C ARG A 71 16.09 -20.17 14.47
N VAL A 72 14.79 -20.48 14.53
CA VAL A 72 13.74 -19.58 14.03
C VAL A 72 13.68 -18.31 14.86
N GLU A 73 13.73 -18.42 16.19
CA GLU A 73 13.71 -17.27 17.09
C GLU A 73 14.92 -16.35 16.85
N GLN A 74 16.11 -16.91 16.63
CA GLN A 74 17.30 -16.15 16.26
C GLN A 74 17.12 -15.42 14.93
N GLN A 75 16.56 -16.08 13.91
CA GLN A 75 16.28 -15.43 12.61
C GLN A 75 15.22 -14.33 12.73
N CYS A 76 14.18 -14.52 13.55
CA CYS A 76 13.19 -13.49 13.85
C CYS A 76 13.84 -12.29 14.52
N ALA A 77 14.66 -12.50 15.55
CA ALA A 77 15.38 -11.42 16.23
C ALA A 77 16.32 -10.66 15.30
N GLU A 78 16.99 -11.34 14.36
CA GLU A 78 17.82 -10.70 13.34
C GLU A 78 16.99 -9.86 12.38
N LEU A 79 15.84 -10.38 11.91
CA LEU A 79 14.93 -9.64 11.04
C LEU A 79 14.33 -8.42 11.74
N ASP A 80 13.93 -8.57 13.00
CA ASP A 80 13.41 -7.47 13.81
C ASP A 80 14.47 -6.38 14.01
N ALA A 81 15.71 -6.75 14.34
CA ALA A 81 16.80 -5.77 14.46
C ALA A 81 17.10 -5.05 13.12
N ARG A 82 16.99 -5.77 11.99
CA ARG A 82 17.14 -5.17 10.65
C ARG A 82 15.98 -4.22 10.31
N LEU A 83 14.76 -4.56 10.72
CA LEU A 83 13.58 -3.72 10.56
C LEU A 83 13.67 -2.47 11.44
N ASP A 84 14.12 -2.60 12.69
CA ASP A 84 14.33 -1.47 13.60
C ASP A 84 15.39 -0.51 13.04
N ALA A 85 16.52 -1.04 12.54
CA ALA A 85 17.54 -0.22 11.88
C ALA A 85 16.98 0.54 10.66
N LEU A 86 16.22 -0.15 9.80
CA LEU A 86 15.57 0.47 8.65
C LEU A 86 14.50 1.49 9.08
N SER A 87 13.77 1.23 10.16
CA SER A 87 12.75 2.14 10.70
C SER A 87 13.37 3.39 11.31
N ILE A 88 14.58 3.32 11.85
CA ILE A 88 15.36 4.49 12.27
C ILE A 88 15.80 5.30 11.05
N ASP A 89 16.17 4.64 9.95
CA ASP A 89 16.52 5.31 8.69
C ASP A 89 15.28 5.95 8.01
N PHE A 90 14.08 5.39 8.20
CA PHE A 90 12.80 6.04 7.88
C PHE A 90 12.39 6.99 9.00
N ASP A 91 13.12 8.09 9.15
CA ASP A 91 12.80 9.10 10.15
C ASP A 91 11.39 9.71 9.95
N GLU A 92 10.78 10.18 11.05
CA GLU A 92 9.54 10.96 11.04
C GLU A 92 9.62 12.11 10.03
N GLU A 93 10.82 12.70 9.88
CA GLU A 93 11.11 13.74 8.91
C GLU A 93 10.96 13.26 7.47
N LEU A 94 11.47 12.08 7.08
CA LEU A 94 11.37 11.60 5.70
C LEU A 94 9.92 11.31 5.32
N TYR A 95 9.16 10.69 6.23
CA TYR A 95 7.74 10.43 6.03
C TYR A 95 6.94 11.74 5.95
N LEU A 96 7.24 12.70 6.83
CA LEU A 96 6.63 14.03 6.82
C LEU A 96 6.95 14.80 5.52
N HIS A 97 8.18 14.71 5.00
CA HIS A 97 8.56 15.29 3.71
C HIS A 97 7.80 14.66 2.55
N MET A 98 7.66 13.33 2.52
CA MET A 98 6.86 12.64 1.49
C MET A 98 5.39 13.07 1.52
N LEU A 99 4.79 13.15 2.70
CA LEU A 99 3.42 13.64 2.86
C LEU A 99 3.28 15.10 2.42
N THR A 100 4.23 15.96 2.80
CA THR A 100 4.24 17.38 2.40
C THR A 100 4.39 17.52 0.89
N ALA A 101 5.25 16.71 0.25
CA ALA A 101 5.40 16.69 -1.20
C ALA A 101 4.12 16.20 -1.91
N ILE A 102 3.43 15.18 -1.37
CA ILE A 102 2.15 14.69 -1.91
C ILE A 102 1.06 15.77 -1.75
N ALA A 103 0.96 16.39 -0.58
CA ALA A 103 0.01 17.47 -0.31
C ALA A 103 0.25 18.69 -1.21
N GLY A 104 1.51 19.10 -1.36
CA GLY A 104 1.93 20.18 -2.25
C GLY A 104 1.53 19.89 -3.70
N ARG A 105 1.86 18.70 -4.23
CA ARG A 105 1.45 18.31 -5.60
C ARG A 105 -0.06 18.32 -5.78
N ARG A 106 -0.83 17.80 -4.81
CA ARG A 106 -2.30 17.84 -4.84
C ARG A 106 -2.84 19.27 -4.86
N TRP A 107 -2.25 20.16 -4.06
CA TRP A 107 -2.63 21.57 -4.05
C TRP A 107 -2.33 22.26 -5.39
N VAL A 108 -1.15 22.03 -5.99
CA VAL A 108 -0.80 22.64 -7.30
C VAL A 108 -1.82 22.23 -8.37
N VAL A 109 -2.13 20.92 -8.45
CA VAL A 109 -3.06 20.39 -9.45
C VAL A 109 -4.50 20.84 -9.21
N GLY A 110 -4.97 20.84 -7.95
CA GLY A 110 -6.36 21.17 -7.64
C GLY A 110 -6.65 22.66 -7.53
N HIS A 111 -5.78 23.41 -6.87
CA HIS A 111 -6.02 24.80 -6.47
C HIS A 111 -5.06 25.77 -7.17
N GLY A 112 -3.77 25.44 -7.21
CA GLY A 112 -2.73 26.30 -7.81
C GLY A 112 -3.00 26.64 -9.28
N LEU A 113 -3.34 25.64 -10.10
CA LEU A 113 -3.67 25.87 -11.52
C LEU A 113 -4.90 26.77 -11.69
N ARG A 114 -5.93 26.58 -10.85
CA ARG A 114 -7.14 27.42 -10.87
C ARG A 114 -6.81 28.86 -10.52
N LEU A 115 -6.01 29.09 -9.47
CA LEU A 115 -5.56 30.43 -9.07
C LEU A 115 -4.73 31.09 -10.18
N ALA A 116 -3.79 30.37 -10.80
CA ALA A 116 -2.99 30.88 -11.90
C ALA A 116 -3.86 31.32 -13.09
N MET A 117 -4.87 30.52 -13.46
CA MET A 117 -5.82 30.88 -14.50
C MET A 117 -6.62 32.13 -14.16
N MET A 118 -7.07 32.28 -12.90
CA MET A 118 -7.79 33.48 -12.47
C MET A 118 -6.90 34.72 -12.53
N LYS A 119 -5.65 34.64 -12.06
CA LYS A 119 -4.67 35.73 -12.20
C LYS A 119 -4.42 36.11 -13.66
N CYS A 120 -4.30 35.13 -14.56
CA CYS A 120 -4.19 35.41 -16.00
C CYS A 120 -5.44 36.13 -16.54
N ALA A 121 -6.64 35.72 -16.12
CA ALA A 121 -7.88 36.37 -16.54
C ALA A 121 -8.04 37.82 -16.02
N GLU A 122 -7.45 38.11 -14.86
CA GLU A 122 -7.39 39.47 -14.30
C GLU A 122 -6.28 40.33 -14.91
N SER A 123 -5.33 39.76 -15.67
CA SER A 123 -4.30 40.55 -16.36
C SER A 123 -4.94 41.53 -17.34
N LEU A 124 -4.61 42.82 -17.15
CA LEU A 124 -5.01 43.89 -18.06
C LEU A 124 -4.49 43.64 -19.47
N GLU A 125 -3.27 43.13 -19.61
CA GLU A 125 -2.61 42.89 -20.90
C GLU A 125 -3.35 41.78 -21.67
N MET A 126 -3.72 40.69 -21.00
CA MET A 126 -4.48 39.60 -21.60
C MET A 126 -5.89 40.03 -21.98
N ARG A 127 -6.57 40.76 -21.09
CA ARG A 127 -7.89 41.33 -21.37
C ARG A 127 -7.85 42.28 -22.57
N GLN A 128 -6.86 43.18 -22.61
CA GLN A 128 -6.73 44.15 -23.70
C GLN A 128 -6.45 43.46 -25.03
N ALA A 129 -5.47 42.55 -25.09
CA ALA A 129 -5.16 41.81 -26.31
C ALA A 129 -6.36 41.01 -26.82
N PHE A 130 -7.14 40.41 -25.92
CA PHE A 130 -8.38 39.74 -26.28
C PHE A 130 -9.46 40.71 -26.79
N THR A 131 -9.66 41.84 -26.12
CA THR A 131 -10.58 42.90 -26.57
C THR A 131 -10.20 43.43 -27.96
N ASP A 132 -8.92 43.61 -28.24
CA ASP A 132 -8.42 44.08 -29.53
C ASP A 132 -8.69 43.05 -30.64
N VAL A 133 -8.43 41.76 -30.38
CA VAL A 133 -8.72 40.67 -31.33
C VAL A 133 -10.23 40.57 -31.60
N VAL A 134 -11.07 40.64 -30.57
CA VAL A 134 -12.52 40.60 -30.73
C VAL A 134 -13.01 41.81 -31.52
N SER A 135 -12.55 43.02 -31.18
CA SER A 135 -12.98 44.26 -31.83
C SER A 135 -12.57 44.30 -33.31
N THR A 136 -11.31 43.96 -33.60
CA THR A 136 -10.81 43.88 -34.98
C THR A 136 -11.44 42.73 -35.77
N GLY A 137 -11.77 41.61 -35.11
CA GLY A 137 -12.46 40.49 -35.72
C GLY A 137 -13.90 40.83 -36.12
N VAL A 138 -14.62 41.57 -35.28
CA VAL A 138 -15.95 42.10 -35.61
C VAL A 138 -15.84 43.07 -36.79
N ALA A 139 -14.88 43.99 -36.77
CA ALA A 139 -14.64 44.92 -37.88
C ALA A 139 -14.32 44.17 -39.19
N LYS A 140 -13.49 43.13 -39.15
CA LYS A 140 -13.20 42.27 -40.30
C LYS A 140 -14.48 41.60 -40.82
N GLY A 141 -15.26 40.97 -39.95
CA GLY A 141 -16.52 40.29 -40.34
C GLY A 141 -17.53 41.26 -40.97
N MET A 142 -17.63 42.49 -40.45
CA MET A 142 -18.46 43.55 -41.06
C MET A 142 -17.98 43.91 -42.47
N ASN A 143 -16.67 44.03 -42.68
CA ASN A 143 -16.08 44.34 -43.99
C ASN A 143 -16.27 43.20 -45.00
N GLU A 144 -16.11 41.95 -44.58
CA GLU A 144 -16.39 40.77 -45.41
C GLU A 144 -17.87 40.71 -45.80
N GLY A 145 -18.78 40.97 -44.85
CA GLY A 145 -20.22 41.04 -45.11
C GLY A 145 -20.59 42.14 -46.11
N LEU A 146 -20.01 43.34 -45.97
CA LEU A 146 -20.20 44.45 -46.91
C LEU A 146 -19.71 44.10 -48.31
N LYS A 147 -18.48 43.56 -48.41
CA LYS A 147 -17.91 43.14 -49.69
C LYS A 147 -18.80 42.13 -50.41
N HIS A 148 -19.24 41.10 -49.70
CA HIS A 148 -20.11 40.07 -50.28
C HIS A 148 -21.49 40.62 -50.67
N GLY A 149 -22.05 41.54 -49.87
CA GLY A 149 -23.32 42.19 -50.18
C GLY A 149 -23.27 43.06 -51.44
N VAL A 150 -22.17 43.78 -51.65
CA VAL A 150 -21.95 44.60 -52.86
C VAL A 150 -21.78 43.71 -54.10
N GLU A 151 -20.98 42.65 -54.00
CA GLU A 151 -20.78 41.67 -55.10
C GLU A 151 -22.10 41.01 -55.54
N HIS A 152 -23.08 40.84 -54.64
CA HIS A 152 -24.36 40.24 -54.96
C HIS A 152 -25.44 41.25 -55.42
N GLY A 153 -25.31 42.53 -55.04
CA GLY A 153 -26.41 43.50 -55.09
C GLY A 153 -26.44 44.50 -56.26
N GLN A 154 -25.30 44.89 -56.85
CA GLN A 154 -25.28 46.00 -57.83
C GLN A 154 -24.02 46.05 -58.72
N ASP A 155 -24.20 46.15 -60.05
CA ASP A 155 -23.12 46.12 -61.07
C ASP A 155 -22.26 47.41 -61.19
N GLN A 156 -22.46 48.43 -60.35
CA GLN A 156 -21.77 49.74 -60.48
C GLN A 156 -21.20 50.35 -59.19
N LEU A 157 -21.46 49.75 -58.02
CA LEU A 157 -20.99 50.30 -56.75
C LEU A 157 -19.70 49.58 -56.32
N THR A 158 -18.59 50.31 -56.24
CA THR A 158 -17.33 49.77 -55.72
C THR A 158 -17.36 49.74 -54.20
N VAL A 159 -17.01 48.61 -53.57
CA VAL A 159 -17.02 48.47 -52.09
C VAL A 159 -16.19 49.55 -51.39
N GLU A 160 -15.15 50.04 -52.07
CA GLU A 160 -14.24 51.10 -51.63
C GLU A 160 -14.92 52.48 -51.46
N SER A 161 -16.09 52.68 -52.06
CA SER A 161 -16.87 53.93 -51.92
C SER A 161 -17.81 53.93 -50.71
N ILE A 162 -17.91 52.82 -49.98
CA ILE A 162 -18.72 52.72 -48.76
C ILE A 162 -17.93 53.30 -47.59
N GLU A 163 -18.47 54.35 -46.95
CA GLU A 163 -17.83 55.05 -45.83
C GLU A 163 -17.45 54.11 -44.66
N ALA A 164 -18.26 53.07 -44.42
CA ALA A 164 -18.00 52.07 -43.38
C ALA A 164 -16.97 50.99 -43.76
N TYR A 165 -16.49 50.95 -45.01
CA TYR A 165 -15.51 49.98 -45.46
C TYR A 165 -14.09 50.42 -45.08
N ASP A 166 -13.38 49.55 -44.37
CA ASP A 166 -11.97 49.71 -44.00
C ASP A 166 -11.14 48.62 -44.72
N PRO A 167 -10.41 48.95 -45.80
CA PRO A 167 -9.60 47.97 -46.53
C PRO A 167 -8.49 47.35 -45.66
N GLU A 168 -8.14 47.97 -44.53
CA GLU A 168 -7.12 47.48 -43.62
C GLU A 168 -7.69 46.56 -42.52
N ALA A 169 -9.00 46.36 -42.44
CA ALA A 169 -9.63 45.60 -41.36
C ALA A 169 -9.06 44.18 -41.22
N GLU A 170 -8.78 43.51 -42.33
CA GLU A 170 -8.16 42.19 -42.33
C GLU A 170 -6.72 42.24 -41.79
N ALA A 171 -5.92 43.22 -42.24
CA ALA A 171 -4.55 43.40 -41.77
C ALA A 171 -4.51 43.73 -40.26
N LYS A 172 -5.43 44.57 -39.78
CA LYS A 172 -5.60 44.91 -38.35
C LYS A 172 -5.96 43.68 -37.52
N PHE A 173 -6.87 42.83 -38.02
CA PHE A 173 -7.21 41.57 -37.35
C PHE A 173 -6.03 40.60 -37.28
N VAL A 174 -5.29 40.42 -38.39
CA VAL A 174 -4.09 39.58 -38.39
C VAL A 174 -3.02 40.13 -37.45
N ALA A 175 -2.81 41.45 -37.42
CA ALA A 175 -1.89 42.09 -36.50
C ALA A 175 -2.30 41.86 -35.03
N ALA A 176 -3.59 41.99 -34.70
CA ALA A 176 -4.10 41.72 -33.35
C ALA A 176 -3.89 40.24 -32.95
N LEU A 177 -4.13 39.29 -33.87
CA LEU A 177 -3.85 37.87 -33.63
C LEU A 177 -2.35 37.60 -33.39
N GLN A 178 -1.46 38.26 -34.14
CA GLN A 178 -0.02 38.15 -33.91
C GLN A 178 0.37 38.72 -32.55
N SER A 179 -0.18 39.89 -32.18
CA SER A 179 0.04 40.47 -30.85
C SER A 179 -0.44 39.55 -29.73
N LEU A 180 -1.60 38.90 -29.88
CA LEU A 180 -2.09 37.92 -28.89
C LEU A 180 -1.19 36.68 -28.81
N LYS A 181 -0.74 36.15 -29.95
CA LYS A 181 0.17 34.99 -30.00
C LYS A 181 1.53 35.28 -29.35
N HIS A 182 2.03 36.50 -29.52
CA HIS A 182 3.31 36.94 -28.98
C HIS A 182 3.19 37.63 -27.61
N LEU A 183 1.99 37.64 -27.03
CA LEU A 183 1.76 38.20 -25.71
C LEU A 183 2.59 37.41 -24.70
N LYS A 184 3.48 38.12 -24.00
CA LYS A 184 4.18 37.54 -22.85
C LYS A 184 3.19 37.40 -21.71
N TYR A 185 3.34 36.35 -20.92
CA TYR A 185 2.56 36.13 -19.72
C TYR A 185 3.46 36.38 -18.52
N PRO A 186 3.50 37.60 -17.94
CA PRO A 186 4.38 37.91 -16.82
C PRO A 186 4.18 36.97 -15.63
N LEU A 187 2.97 36.42 -15.47
CA LEU A 187 2.68 35.41 -14.45
C LEU A 187 3.45 34.10 -14.69
N LEU A 188 3.57 33.65 -15.94
CA LEU A 188 4.32 32.43 -16.25
C LEU A 188 5.83 32.64 -16.02
N ASP A 189 6.36 33.80 -16.40
CA ASP A 189 7.75 34.16 -16.13
C ASP A 189 8.04 34.20 -14.61
N GLN A 190 7.09 34.73 -13.82
CA GLN A 190 7.16 34.71 -12.35
C GLN A 190 7.12 33.30 -11.78
N LEU A 191 6.21 32.44 -12.26
CA LEU A 191 6.10 31.06 -11.78
C LEU A 191 7.31 30.21 -12.17
N ASP A 192 7.91 30.42 -13.35
CA ASP A 192 9.15 29.75 -13.74
C ASP A 192 10.32 30.14 -12.82
N GLY A 193 10.38 31.42 -12.42
CA GLY A 193 11.33 31.90 -11.41
C GLY A 193 11.14 31.29 -10.01
N LEU A 194 9.96 30.74 -9.73
CA LEU A 194 9.59 30.12 -8.44
C LEU A 194 9.60 28.58 -8.47
N LYS A 195 10.07 27.96 -9.56
CA LYS A 195 10.03 26.49 -9.71
C LYS A 195 10.74 25.70 -8.61
N ASP A 196 11.77 26.29 -8.01
CA ASP A 196 12.58 25.72 -6.93
C ASP A 196 12.24 26.33 -5.55
N ALA A 197 11.25 27.21 -5.49
CA ALA A 197 10.81 27.85 -4.25
C ALA A 197 10.01 26.88 -3.38
N PRO A 198 10.03 27.06 -2.05
CA PRO A 198 9.19 26.25 -1.17
C PRO A 198 7.70 26.54 -1.44
N MET A 199 6.87 25.55 -1.12
CA MET A 199 5.46 25.53 -1.48
C MET A 199 4.69 26.74 -0.97
N ASP A 200 4.99 27.19 0.24
CA ASP A 200 4.40 28.39 0.87
C ASP A 200 4.65 29.67 0.07
N VAL A 201 5.84 29.84 -0.51
CA VAL A 201 6.18 30.97 -1.37
C VAL A 201 5.40 30.90 -2.69
N ILE A 202 5.29 29.71 -3.30
CA ILE A 202 4.48 29.51 -4.52
C ILE A 202 3.01 29.81 -4.24
N MET A 203 2.49 29.35 -3.10
CA MET A 203 1.11 29.63 -2.68
C MET A 203 0.88 31.14 -2.52
N ALA A 204 1.77 31.84 -1.80
CA ALA A 204 1.68 33.28 -1.60
C ALA A 204 1.68 34.07 -2.92
N ALA A 205 2.50 33.68 -3.89
CA ALA A 205 2.54 34.31 -5.20
C ALA A 205 1.24 34.12 -6.00
N LEU A 206 0.52 33.02 -5.78
CA LEU A 206 -0.73 32.70 -6.48
C LEU A 206 -1.98 33.28 -5.82
N TYR A 207 -1.94 33.68 -4.55
CA TYR A 207 -3.08 34.30 -3.88
C TYR A 207 -3.51 35.61 -4.57
N LEU A 208 -4.83 35.76 -4.77
CA LEU A 208 -5.45 36.96 -5.31
C LEU A 208 -5.60 38.02 -4.20
N GLU A 209 -5.34 39.29 -4.50
CA GLU A 209 -5.56 40.38 -3.52
C GLU A 209 -7.03 40.50 -3.09
N SER A 210 -7.95 39.99 -3.91
CA SER A 210 -9.40 39.93 -3.66
C SER A 210 -9.84 38.82 -2.70
N ASP A 211 -8.98 37.82 -2.39
CA ASP A 211 -9.31 36.71 -1.47
C ASP A 211 -9.17 37.09 0.02
N THR A 212 -8.90 38.36 0.33
CA THR A 212 -8.67 38.79 1.72
C THR A 212 -9.92 38.90 2.58
N ARG A 213 -11.14 38.66 2.07
CA ARG A 213 -12.34 38.73 2.92
C ARG A 213 -13.61 38.15 2.29
N GLY A 214 -13.99 36.91 2.63
CA GLY A 214 -15.43 36.58 2.72
C GLY A 214 -15.92 35.20 2.33
N ASP A 215 -15.23 34.42 1.48
CA ASP A 215 -15.83 33.18 0.95
C ASP A 215 -15.07 31.93 1.40
N ALA A 216 -15.22 31.58 2.68
CA ALA A 216 -14.93 30.23 3.15
C ALA A 216 -16.09 29.29 2.75
N PRO A 217 -15.86 28.19 2.00
CA PRO A 217 -16.88 27.18 1.76
C PRO A 217 -17.31 26.52 3.08
N GLN A 218 -18.60 26.60 3.42
CA GLN A 218 -19.20 26.10 4.67
C GLN A 218 -19.33 24.56 4.77
N TYR A 219 -18.47 23.78 4.13
CA TYR A 219 -18.49 22.32 4.27
C TYR A 219 -17.23 21.84 4.99
N ILE A 220 -17.30 21.86 6.32
CA ILE A 220 -16.86 20.82 7.26
C ILE A 220 -17.35 21.29 8.63
N ARG A 221 -18.56 20.87 8.99
CA ARG A 221 -19.01 20.81 10.37
C ARG A 221 -19.97 19.64 10.51
N GLU A 222 -19.39 18.44 10.49
CA GLU A 222 -19.93 17.24 11.13
C GLU A 222 -18.78 16.58 11.90
#